data_AF-A0A6V7J0Z2-F1
#
_entry.id   AF-A0A6V7J0Z2-F1
#
_cell.length_a   1.000
_cell.length_b   1.000
_cell.length_c   1.000
_cell.angle_alpha   90.00
_cell.angle_beta   90.00
_cell.angle_gamma   90.00
#
_symmetry.space_group_name_H-M   'P 1'
#
loop_
_entity.id
_entity.type
_entity.pdbx_description
1 polymer ?
#
loop_
_entity_poly.entity_id
_entity_poly.type
_entity_poly.pdbx_seq_one_letter_code
_entity_poly.pdbx_strand_id
1 'polypeptide(L)'
;HIINTVALCAGSGASVLKNIKADLFVTGEMLHHDILDAVHNETAVILTNHSDSERGFLKEFSAILANSLGDSVSIEISRTDMDPLMTV
;
A
#
# COMPACT_ATOMS: atom_id res chain seq x y z
N HIS A 1 -8.73 -17.54 12.09
CA HIS A 1 -8.74 -16.82 13.38
C HIS A 1 -9.43 -15.47 13.15
N ILE A 2 -10.04 -14.87 14.17
CA ILE A 2 -10.65 -13.54 14.06
C ILE A 2 -9.53 -12.50 14.10
N ILE A 3 -9.57 -11.51 13.20
CA ILE A 3 -8.60 -10.41 13.13
C ILE A 3 -9.06 -9.27 14.05
N ASN A 4 -8.23 -8.86 15.01
CA ASN A 4 -8.50 -7.73 15.91
C ASN A 4 -7.54 -6.56 15.68
N THR A 5 -6.34 -6.82 15.16
CA THR A 5 -5.29 -5.83 14.92
C THR A 5 -4.75 -5.92 13.49
N VAL A 6 -4.57 -4.77 12.85
CA VAL A 6 -4.07 -4.65 11.48
C VAL A 6 -2.90 -3.68 11.47
N ALA A 7 -1.76 -4.10 10.92
CA ALA A 7 -0.65 -3.23 10.58
C ALA A 7 -0.64 -2.99 9.06
N LEU A 8 -0.56 -1.73 8.66
CA LEU A 8 -0.72 -1.29 7.29
C LEU A 8 0.49 -0.46 6.85
N CYS A 9 1.01 -0.76 5.67
CA CYS A 9 1.98 0.08 4.97
C CYS A 9 1.72 -0.05 3.47
N ALA A 10 1.38 1.05 2.77
CA ALA A 10 1.30 1.00 1.31
C ALA A 10 2.68 0.76 0.68
N GLY A 11 2.70 0.29 -0.58
CA GLY A 11 3.92 -0.01 -1.32
C GLY A 11 4.66 -1.25 -0.79
N SER A 12 5.99 -1.15 -0.70
CA SER A 12 6.86 -2.23 -0.22
C SER A 12 7.09 -2.14 1.30
N GLY A 13 6.13 -2.67 2.06
CA GLY A 13 6.06 -2.48 3.52
C GLY A 13 6.82 -3.49 4.38
N ALA A 14 7.47 -4.51 3.80
CA ALA A 14 8.10 -5.59 4.58
C ALA A 14 9.09 -5.08 5.65
N SER A 15 9.90 -4.07 5.33
CA SER A 15 10.87 -3.48 6.26
C SER A 15 10.22 -2.65 7.36
N VAL A 16 9.11 -1.97 7.05
CA VAL A 16 8.34 -1.14 7.98
C VAL A 16 7.53 -2.00 8.95
N LEU A 17 6.98 -3.10 8.45
CA LEU A 17 6.16 -4.04 9.22
C LEU A 17 7.00 -5.04 10.02
N LYS A 18 8.32 -5.08 9.80
CA LYS A 18 9.23 -5.99 10.49
C LYS A 18 9.14 -5.81 12.01
N ASN A 19 9.00 -6.93 12.73
CA ASN A 19 8.87 -6.99 14.19
C ASN A 19 7.60 -6.31 14.75
N ILE A 20 6.65 -5.89 13.92
CA ILE A 20 5.34 -5.43 14.40
C ILE A 20 4.51 -6.66 14.78
N LYS A 21 3.80 -6.58 15.90
CA LYS A 21 2.82 -7.61 16.29
C LYS A 21 1.43 -7.15 15.89
N ALA A 22 0.82 -7.85 14.93
CA ALA A 22 -0.56 -7.67 14.53
C ALA A 22 -1.13 -9.00 14.00
N ASP A 23 -2.46 -9.14 14.00
CA ASP A 23 -3.12 -10.33 13.46
C ASP A 23 -3.08 -10.36 11.92
N LEU A 24 -2.99 -9.18 11.30
CA LEU A 24 -2.98 -9.00 9.86
C LEU A 24 -2.00 -7.91 9.43
N PHE A 25 -1.19 -8.22 8.43
CA PHE A 25 -0.44 -7.26 7.63
C PHE A 25 -1.15 -6.98 6.32
N VAL A 26 -1.23 -5.69 5.97
CA VAL A 26 -1.70 -5.23 4.67
C VAL A 26 -0.62 -4.36 4.06
N THR A 27 -0.13 -4.75 2.87
CA THR A 27 0.88 -4.00 2.14
C THR A 27 0.76 -4.23 0.64
N GLY A 28 1.44 -3.43 -0.18
CA GLY A 28 1.53 -3.67 -1.62
C GLY A 28 2.31 -4.96 -1.91
N GLU A 29 3.53 -5.04 -1.40
CA GLU A 29 4.47 -6.12 -1.71
C GLU A 29 5.23 -6.65 -0.48
N MET A 30 5.57 -7.93 -0.51
CA MET A 30 6.52 -8.59 0.40
C MET A 30 7.29 -9.67 -0.36
N LEU A 31 8.53 -9.97 0.04
CA LEU A 31 9.25 -11.13 -0.49
C LEU A 31 8.63 -12.41 0.06
N HIS A 32 8.79 -13.51 -0.69
CA HIS A 32 8.29 -14.83 -0.28
C HIS A 32 8.67 -15.20 1.16
N HIS A 33 9.94 -14.99 1.54
CA HIS A 33 10.41 -15.33 2.89
C HIS A 33 9.87 -14.41 3.98
N ASP A 34 9.58 -13.14 3.66
CA ASP A 34 8.95 -12.22 4.63
C ASP A 34 7.49 -12.63 4.90
N ILE A 35 6.79 -13.12 3.88
CA ILE A 35 5.42 -13.65 4.03
C ILE A 35 5.45 -14.91 4.90
N LEU A 36 6.39 -15.83 4.65
CA LEU A 36 6.55 -17.04 5.47
C LEU A 36 6.85 -16.70 6.93
N ASP A 37 7.73 -15.72 7.17
CA ASP A 37 8.03 -15.26 8.53
C ASP A 37 6.80 -14.68 9.23
N ALA A 38 6.01 -13.83 8.55
CA ALA A 38 4.77 -13.30 9.09
C ALA A 38 3.77 -14.42 9.46
N VAL A 39 3.56 -15.39 8.54
CA VAL A 39 2.65 -16.51 8.78
C VAL A 39 3.11 -17.40 9.94
N HIS A 40 4.43 -17.65 10.06
CA HIS A 40 4.98 -18.39 11.20
C HIS A 40 4.82 -17.65 12.53
N ASN A 41 4.71 -16.33 12.51
CA ASN A 41 4.39 -15.49 13.67
C ASN A 41 2.88 -15.26 13.83
N GLU A 42 2.05 -16.17 13.30
CA GLU A 42 0.58 -16.13 13.39
C GLU A 42 -0.05 -14.86 12.80
N THR A 43 0.65 -14.19 11.89
CA THR A 43 0.18 -12.98 11.21
C THR A 43 -0.30 -13.31 9.80
N ALA A 44 -1.56 -13.02 9.48
CA ALA A 44 -2.06 -13.12 8.11
C ALA A 44 -1.47 -12.00 7.23
N VAL A 45 -1.41 -12.19 5.92
CA VAL A 45 -0.90 -11.20 4.97
C VAL A 45 -1.89 -11.00 3.83
N ILE A 46 -2.20 -9.74 3.51
CA ILE A 46 -2.89 -9.33 2.28
C ILE A 46 -1.92 -8.47 1.47
N LEU A 47 -1.64 -8.91 0.24
CA LEU A 47 -0.87 -8.15 -0.74
C LEU A 47 -1.82 -7.47 -1.72
N THR A 48 -1.56 -6.20 -1.97
CA THR A 48 -2.44 -5.32 -2.77
C THR A 48 -1.78 -4.80 -4.04
N ASN A 49 -0.58 -5.31 -4.38
CA ASN A 49 0.35 -4.75 -5.37
C ASN A 49 0.83 -3.34 -5.02
N HIS A 50 2.04 -2.99 -5.45
CA HIS A 50 2.72 -1.77 -5.01
C HIS A 50 1.92 -0.53 -5.38
N SER A 51 1.70 -0.34 -6.68
CA SER A 51 1.15 0.89 -7.23
C SER A 51 -0.33 0.97 -6.93
N ASP A 52 -1.04 -0.16 -6.96
CA ASP A 52 -2.46 -0.22 -6.65
C ASP A 52 -2.76 0.17 -5.20
N SER A 53 -1.86 -0.15 -4.26
CA SER A 53 -1.97 0.26 -2.86
C SER A 53 -1.78 1.77 -2.64
N GLU A 54 -1.06 2.45 -3.53
CA GLU A 54 -0.67 3.86 -3.37
C GLU A 54 -1.51 4.82 -4.23
N ARG A 55 -1.93 4.37 -5.42
CA ARG A 55 -2.53 5.23 -6.46
C ARG A 55 -3.80 5.94 -6.02
N GLY A 56 -4.53 5.36 -5.06
CA GLY A 56 -5.69 6.00 -4.43
C GLY A 56 -5.37 7.38 -3.85
N PHE A 57 -4.14 7.59 -3.34
CA PHE A 57 -3.70 8.84 -2.74
C PHE A 57 -3.56 9.99 -3.73
N LEU A 58 -3.40 9.73 -5.04
CA LEU A 58 -3.26 10.79 -6.04
C LEU A 58 -4.45 11.75 -6.09
N LYS A 59 -5.65 11.28 -5.75
CA LYS A 59 -6.86 12.11 -5.66
C LYS A 59 -6.75 13.15 -4.54
N GLU A 60 -6.32 12.72 -3.36
CA GLU A 60 -6.10 13.59 -2.20
C GLU A 60 -4.93 14.54 -2.48
N PHE A 61 -3.84 14.01 -3.04
CA PHE A 61 -2.66 14.81 -3.33
C PHE A 61 -2.92 15.89 -4.40
N SER A 62 -3.76 15.60 -5.40
CA SER A 62 -4.22 16.60 -6.37
C SER A 62 -4.91 17.79 -5.69
N ALA A 63 -5.78 17.55 -4.71
CA ALA A 63 -6.42 18.62 -3.94
C ALA A 63 -5.40 19.41 -3.09
N ILE A 64 -4.43 18.73 -2.48
CA ILE A 64 -3.33 19.39 -1.73
C ILE A 64 -2.52 20.30 -2.65
N LEU A 65 -2.16 19.81 -3.85
CA LEU A 65 -1.43 20.60 -4.84
C LEU A 65 -2.26 21.80 -5.31
N ALA A 66 -3.55 21.62 -5.58
CA ALA A 66 -4.43 22.70 -6.02
C ALA A 66 -4.48 23.84 -4.99
N ASN A 67 -4.62 23.49 -3.71
CA ASN A 67 -4.61 24.46 -2.62
C ASN A 67 -3.25 25.15 -2.46
N SER A 68 -2.15 24.45 -2.74
CA SER A 68 -0.79 24.97 -2.55
C SER A 68 -0.30 25.84 -3.72
N LEU A 69 -0.73 25.54 -4.94
CA LEU A 69 -0.25 26.18 -6.18
C LEU A 69 -1.26 27.20 -6.76
N GLY A 70 -2.53 27.15 -6.32
CA GLY A 70 -3.62 27.95 -6.85
C GLY A 70 -3.86 27.71 -8.34
N ASP A 71 -4.54 28.66 -8.99
CA ASP A 71 -4.99 28.53 -10.40
C ASP A 71 -3.87 28.73 -11.44
N SER A 72 -2.63 28.93 -11.00
CA SER A 72 -1.48 29.18 -11.89
C SER A 72 -0.97 27.92 -12.60
N VAL A 73 -1.36 26.74 -12.12
CA VAL A 73 -0.90 25.44 -12.61
C VAL A 73 -2.10 24.52 -12.82
N SER A 74 -2.15 23.88 -13.99
CA SER A 74 -3.11 22.80 -14.25
C SER A 74 -2.65 21.51 -13.58
N ILE A 75 -3.52 20.88 -12.80
CA ILE A 75 -3.23 19.61 -12.12
C ILE A 75 -4.09 18.51 -12.75
N GLU A 76 -3.44 17.46 -13.21
CA GLU A 76 -4.07 16.33 -13.88
C GLU A 76 -3.56 15.02 -13.26
N ILE A 77 -4.46 14.04 -13.09
CA ILE A 77 -4.12 12.68 -12.67
C ILE A 77 -4.14 11.78 -13.90
N SER A 78 -3.06 11.01 -14.10
CA SER A 78 -2.98 10.06 -15.23
C SER A 78 -4.15 9.07 -15.21
N ARG A 79 -4.75 8.85 -16.38
CA ARG A 79 -5.84 7.88 -16.60
C ARG A 79 -5.35 6.55 -17.19
N THR A 80 -4.11 6.51 -17.64
CA THR A 80 -3.52 5.35 -18.34
C THR A 80 -2.43 4.65 -17.54
N ASP A 81 -1.98 5.26 -16.43
CA ASP A 81 -1.05 4.62 -15.52
C ASP A 81 -1.71 3.43 -14.81
N MET A 82 -1.00 2.31 -14.69
CA MET A 82 -1.49 1.07 -14.07
C MET A 82 -0.35 0.29 -13.46
N ASP A 83 -0.66 -0.59 -12.50
CA ASP A 83 0.36 -1.49 -11.92
C ASP A 83 0.90 -2.44 -13.00
N PRO A 84 2.22 -2.71 -13.04
CA PRO A 84 2.80 -3.62 -14.03
C PRO A 84 2.37 -5.08 -13.83
N LEU A 85 1.89 -5.45 -12.64
CA LEU A 85 1.46 -6.80 -12.33
C LEU A 85 -0.06 -6.95 -12.45
N MET A 86 -0.49 -8.03 -13.11
CA MET A 86 -1.88 -8.46 -13.14
C MET A 86 -2.01 -9.86 -12.54
N THR A 87 -2.92 -10.01 -11.58
CA THR A 87 -3.27 -11.33 -11.04
C THR A 87 -4.11 -12.10 -12.08
N VAL A 88 -3.76 -13.37 -12.31
CA VAL A 88 -4.43 -14.28 -13.25
C VAL A 88 -5.39 -15.23 -12.57
#